data_AF-A0A971KSK4-F1
#
_entry.id   AF-A0A971KSK4-F1
#
_cell.length_a   1.000
_cell.length_b   1.000
_cell.length_c   1.000
_cell.angle_alpha   90.00
_cell.angle_beta   90.00
_cell.angle_gamma   90.00
#
_symmetry.space_group_name_H-M   'P 1'
#
loop_
_entity.id
_entity.type
_entity.pdbx_description
1 polymer ?
#
loop_
_entity_poly.entity_id
_entity_poly.type
_entity_poly.pdbx_seq_one_letter_code
_entity_poly.pdbx_strand_id
1 'polypeptide(L)'
;MRHQSVVARKTVLDRFVFLSLAVLFFVSASAAFAAPNTLRETKTYKQPKQVNAKNPKALYKQIMLRIDEIEQRAPQCQSEIFGLRDDINQFYSFVVADLTDPVDKTGKPIVADLQKGNDMYDNCEGLDDESLKRALLKLVNNHISVGYQRAQDLVFGDLDNRDGWVECVYTGRKLKTAGEPSATNMNIEHTWPQSKGAKGIAKCDLHHLFPADSKANGIRGNNPFGFVLRPSWEEGGSKTDRDVFEVRKEQRGNTARGMFYFAIRYNMHIGDAEEATLRKWHKEDPVDQNEKKRNDRVQNFQNNRNPFVDRPDFVDMISDF
;
A
#
# COMPACT_ATOMS: atom_id res chain seq x y z
N MET A 1 -0.34 45.42 19.85
CA MET A 1 -0.32 44.24 18.95
C MET A 1 -0.21 42.86 19.63
N ARG A 2 0.11 42.73 20.94
CA ARG A 2 0.16 41.42 21.62
C ARG A 2 -1.16 40.89 22.23
N HIS A 3 -2.23 41.69 22.25
CA HIS A 3 -3.53 41.27 22.82
C HIS A 3 -4.49 40.63 21.79
N GLN A 4 -4.38 40.98 20.51
CA GLN A 4 -5.25 40.41 19.46
C GLN A 4 -4.88 38.96 19.09
N SER A 5 -3.63 38.51 19.29
CA SER A 5 -3.20 37.15 18.95
C SER A 5 -3.63 36.07 19.95
N VAL A 6 -3.86 36.45 21.22
CA VAL A 6 -4.31 35.51 22.27
C VAL A 6 -5.81 35.25 22.16
N VAL A 7 -6.60 36.27 21.82
CA VAL A 7 -8.05 36.14 21.60
C VAL A 7 -8.34 35.28 20.35
N ALA A 8 -7.56 35.44 19.27
CA ALA A 8 -7.67 34.61 18.07
C ALA A 8 -7.29 33.14 18.28
N ARG A 9 -6.33 32.84 19.19
CA ARG A 9 -5.96 31.46 19.51
C ARG A 9 -7.00 30.75 20.39
N LYS A 10 -7.70 31.49 21.27
CA LYS A 10 -8.77 30.95 22.10
C LYS A 10 -10.01 30.60 21.26
N THR A 11 -10.39 31.46 20.32
CA THR A 11 -11.55 31.22 19.45
C THR A 11 -11.36 30.06 18.46
N VAL A 12 -10.13 29.78 18.02
CA VAL A 12 -9.81 28.60 17.20
C VAL A 12 -9.87 27.31 18.03
N LEU A 13 -9.38 27.32 19.27
CA LEU A 13 -9.41 26.16 20.17
C LEU A 13 -10.84 25.83 20.63
N ASP A 14 -11.66 26.85 20.90
CA ASP A 14 -13.07 26.68 21.27
C ASP A 14 -13.90 26.14 20.08
N ARG A 15 -13.60 26.57 18.84
CA ARG A 15 -14.19 25.97 17.63
C ARG A 15 -13.73 24.51 17.41
N PHE A 16 -12.51 24.17 17.82
CA PHE A 16 -11.95 22.81 17.76
C PHE A 16 -12.66 21.84 18.71
N VAL A 17 -12.95 22.28 19.94
CA VAL A 17 -13.68 21.47 20.93
C VAL A 17 -15.12 21.24 20.49
N PHE A 18 -15.77 22.28 19.94
CA PHE A 18 -17.14 22.16 19.41
C PHE A 18 -17.24 21.25 18.18
N LEU A 19 -16.27 21.30 17.24
CA LEU A 19 -16.28 20.42 16.07
C LEU A 19 -16.00 18.95 16.44
N SER A 20 -15.09 18.72 17.40
CA SER A 20 -14.76 17.38 17.90
C SER A 20 -15.95 16.72 18.63
N LEU A 21 -16.70 17.51 19.40
CA LEU A 21 -17.94 17.05 20.04
C LEU A 21 -19.06 16.83 19.02
N ALA A 22 -19.19 17.68 18.01
CA ALA A 22 -20.20 17.55 16.97
C ALA A 22 -20.00 16.31 16.09
N VAL A 23 -18.76 15.99 15.71
CA VAL A 23 -18.43 14.78 14.94
C VAL A 23 -18.66 13.51 15.77
N LEU A 24 -18.30 13.51 17.07
CA LEU A 24 -18.63 12.40 17.97
C LEU A 24 -20.16 12.22 18.12
N PHE A 25 -20.91 13.32 18.23
CA PHE A 25 -22.36 13.30 18.40
C PHE A 25 -23.07 12.78 17.13
N PHE A 26 -22.65 13.23 15.94
CA PHE A 26 -23.22 12.77 14.67
C PHE A 26 -22.97 11.28 14.41
N VAL A 27 -21.76 10.78 14.68
CA VAL A 27 -21.45 9.36 14.52
C VAL A 27 -22.24 8.49 15.52
N SER A 28 -22.48 8.98 16.74
CA SER A 28 -23.33 8.27 17.71
C SER A 28 -24.83 8.32 17.41
N ALA A 29 -25.33 9.41 16.81
CA ALA A 29 -26.74 9.57 16.47
C ALA A 29 -27.12 8.73 15.23
N SER A 30 -26.25 8.63 14.23
CA SER A 30 -26.48 7.81 13.04
C SER A 30 -26.47 6.31 13.34
N ALA A 31 -25.68 5.87 14.33
CA ALA A 31 -25.68 4.48 14.80
C ALA A 31 -26.95 4.10 15.60
N ALA A 32 -27.64 5.08 16.19
CA ALA A 32 -28.85 4.86 16.98
C ALA A 32 -30.13 4.74 16.13
N PHE A 33 -30.14 5.27 14.90
CA PHE A 33 -31.32 5.30 14.04
C PHE A 33 -31.46 4.10 13.08
N ALA A 34 -30.48 3.19 13.05
CA ALA A 34 -30.45 2.08 12.09
C ALA A 34 -30.74 0.68 12.69
N ALA A 35 -31.17 0.58 13.95
CA ALA A 35 -31.43 -0.71 14.59
C ALA A 35 -32.94 -0.97 14.79
N PRO A 36 -33.52 -2.04 14.20
CA PRO A 36 -34.80 -2.57 14.67
C PRO A 36 -34.59 -3.14 16.09
N ASN A 37 -35.51 -2.81 16.99
CA ASN A 37 -35.62 -3.38 18.33
C ASN A 37 -35.58 -4.92 18.28
N THR A 38 -34.42 -5.54 18.52
CA THR A 38 -34.32 -6.89 19.11
C THR A 38 -32.91 -7.14 19.65
N LEU A 39 -32.87 -7.64 20.89
CA LEU A 39 -31.73 -8.21 21.63
C LEU A 39 -30.65 -7.24 22.12
N ARG A 40 -30.90 -6.73 23.34
CA ARG A 40 -29.89 -6.33 24.33
C ARG A 40 -28.94 -7.51 24.60
N GLU A 41 -27.73 -7.44 24.06
CA GLU A 41 -26.54 -7.91 24.78
C GLU A 41 -25.60 -6.72 24.96
N THR A 42 -25.67 -6.10 26.14
CA THR A 42 -24.72 -5.07 26.56
C THR A 42 -23.38 -5.73 26.87
N LYS A 43 -22.57 -6.02 25.85
CA LYS A 43 -21.13 -6.14 26.05
C LYS A 43 -20.64 -4.75 26.40
N THR A 44 -20.28 -4.54 27.68
CA THR A 44 -19.67 -3.31 28.18
C THR A 44 -18.41 -3.02 27.38
N TYR A 45 -18.54 -2.11 26.42
CA TYR A 45 -17.40 -1.60 25.66
C TYR A 45 -16.50 -0.84 26.62
N LYS A 46 -15.33 -1.40 26.93
CA LYS A 46 -14.26 -0.63 27.56
C LYS A 46 -13.75 0.34 26.52
N GLN A 47 -14.05 1.63 26.71
CA GLN A 47 -13.44 2.68 25.90
C GLN A 47 -11.92 2.46 25.86
N PRO A 48 -11.29 2.46 24.68
CA PRO A 48 -9.84 2.39 24.58
C PRO A 48 -9.26 3.58 25.35
N LYS A 49 -8.29 3.30 26.23
CA LYS A 49 -7.61 4.32 27.04
C LYS A 49 -7.23 5.50 26.14
N GLN A 50 -7.66 6.70 26.51
CA GLN A 50 -7.17 7.92 25.87
C GLN A 50 -5.65 7.98 26.08
N VAL A 51 -4.90 7.63 25.05
CA VAL A 51 -3.46 7.88 25.02
C VAL A 51 -3.31 9.31 24.50
N ASN A 52 -2.78 10.21 25.33
CA ASN A 52 -2.46 11.57 24.90
C ASN A 52 -1.43 11.51 23.77
N ALA A 53 -1.88 11.77 22.54
CA ALA A 53 -1.00 11.86 21.39
C ALA A 53 -0.02 13.03 21.58
N LYS A 54 1.28 12.75 21.50
CA LYS A 54 2.34 13.73 21.80
C LYS A 54 2.63 14.71 20.65
N ASN A 55 2.19 14.40 19.43
CA ASN A 55 2.36 15.23 18.24
C ASN A 55 1.28 14.90 17.16
N PRO A 56 1.09 15.75 16.13
CA PRO A 56 0.09 15.52 15.09
C PRO A 56 0.22 14.17 14.39
N LYS A 57 1.45 13.71 14.11
CA LYS A 57 1.72 12.41 13.46
C LYS A 57 1.24 11.22 14.28
N ALA A 58 1.47 11.26 15.60
CA ALA A 58 0.99 10.23 16.52
C ALA A 58 -0.55 10.21 16.59
N LEU A 59 -1.18 11.39 16.55
CA LEU A 59 -2.63 11.52 16.56
C LEU A 59 -3.25 10.99 15.25
N TYR A 60 -2.69 11.36 14.11
CA TYR A 60 -3.11 10.86 12.79
C TYR A 60 -3.04 9.33 12.73
N LYS A 61 -1.92 8.74 13.16
CA LYS A 61 -1.77 7.28 13.22
C LYS A 61 -2.83 6.63 14.12
N GLN A 62 -3.13 7.23 15.27
CA GLN A 62 -4.16 6.74 16.18
C GLN A 62 -5.57 6.84 15.59
N ILE A 63 -5.87 7.91 14.85
CA ILE A 63 -7.14 8.10 14.17
C ILE A 63 -7.29 7.08 13.04
N MET A 64 -6.27 6.89 12.21
CA MET A 64 -6.31 5.92 11.10
C MET A 64 -6.50 4.49 11.60
N LEU A 65 -5.81 4.09 12.68
CA LEU A 65 -6.01 2.78 13.30
C LEU A 65 -7.44 2.58 13.82
N ARG A 66 -8.06 3.62 14.38
CA ARG A 66 -9.46 3.56 14.81
C ARG A 66 -10.42 3.46 13.62
N ILE A 67 -10.12 4.14 12.52
CA ILE A 67 -10.90 4.03 11.28
C ILE A 67 -10.80 2.60 10.73
N ASP A 68 -9.62 2.00 10.70
CA ASP A 68 -9.42 0.60 10.30
C ASP A 68 -10.24 -0.37 11.15
N GLU A 69 -10.28 -0.16 12.47
CA GLU A 69 -11.09 -0.97 13.38
C GLU A 69 -12.61 -0.82 13.13
N ILE A 70 -13.07 0.36 12.75
CA ILE A 70 -14.48 0.61 12.42
C ILE A 70 -14.82 -0.04 11.08
N GLU A 71 -13.94 0.07 10.07
CA GLU A 71 -14.09 -0.55 8.75
C GLU A 71 -14.19 -2.08 8.87
N GLN A 72 -13.41 -2.70 9.76
CA GLN A 72 -13.47 -4.14 10.02
C GLN A 72 -14.77 -4.58 10.72
N ARG A 73 -15.36 -3.73 11.57
CA ARG A 73 -16.58 -4.06 12.33
C ARG A 73 -17.87 -3.69 11.60
N ALA A 74 -17.81 -2.77 10.65
CA ALA A 74 -18.96 -2.27 9.90
C ALA A 74 -18.66 -2.12 8.39
N PRO A 75 -18.51 -3.24 7.65
CA PRO A 75 -18.19 -3.21 6.22
C PRO A 75 -19.22 -2.46 5.36
N GLN A 76 -20.47 -2.38 5.81
CA GLN A 76 -21.55 -1.67 5.13
C GLN A 76 -21.39 -0.15 5.12
N CYS A 77 -20.54 0.42 5.98
CA CYS A 77 -20.30 1.87 6.08
C CYS A 77 -19.04 2.31 5.33
N GLN A 78 -18.56 1.50 4.39
CA GLN A 78 -17.28 1.70 3.72
C GLN A 78 -17.19 3.05 2.98
N SER A 79 -18.29 3.52 2.38
CA SER A 79 -18.36 4.82 1.68
C SER A 79 -18.21 6.02 2.60
N GLU A 80 -18.83 5.98 3.78
CA GLU A 80 -18.79 7.06 4.76
C GLU A 80 -17.45 7.07 5.51
N ILE A 81 -16.92 5.88 5.79
CA ILE A 81 -15.58 5.70 6.34
C ILE A 81 -14.51 6.23 5.39
N PHE A 82 -14.70 6.01 4.09
CA PHE A 82 -13.85 6.55 3.04
C PHE A 82 -13.83 8.09 3.06
N GLY A 83 -15.00 8.74 3.04
CA GLY A 83 -15.07 10.21 3.11
C GLY A 83 -14.41 10.78 4.37
N LEU A 84 -14.63 10.13 5.52
CA LEU A 84 -14.00 10.54 6.78
C LEU A 84 -12.47 10.38 6.76
N ARG A 85 -11.96 9.32 6.11
CA ARG A 85 -10.53 9.10 5.95
C ARG A 85 -9.91 10.17 5.05
N ASP A 86 -10.58 10.54 3.97
CA ASP A 86 -10.14 11.60 3.06
C ASP A 86 -10.12 12.97 3.74
N ASP A 87 -11.18 13.32 4.47
CA ASP A 87 -11.24 14.57 5.24
C ASP A 87 -10.10 14.64 6.27
N ILE A 88 -9.77 13.53 6.93
CA ILE A 88 -8.68 13.48 7.90
C ILE A 88 -7.31 13.53 7.23
N ASN A 89 -7.15 12.88 6.08
CA ASN A 89 -5.93 12.99 5.28
C ASN A 89 -5.69 14.44 4.82
N GLN A 90 -6.74 15.10 4.33
CA GLN A 90 -6.71 16.49 3.91
C GLN A 90 -6.47 17.43 5.09
N PHE A 91 -7.13 17.19 6.22
CA PHE A 91 -6.90 17.96 7.44
C PHE A 91 -5.48 17.80 7.96
N TYR A 92 -4.97 16.57 7.97
CA TYR A 92 -3.60 16.29 8.41
C TYR A 92 -2.57 16.93 7.49
N SER A 93 -2.82 16.97 6.17
CA SER A 93 -1.95 17.67 5.23
C SER A 93 -1.94 19.18 5.47
N PHE A 94 -3.05 19.80 5.86
CA PHE A 94 -3.09 21.21 6.29
C PHE A 94 -2.34 21.47 7.60
N VAL A 95 -2.39 20.53 8.54
CA VAL A 95 -1.75 20.66 9.86
C VAL A 95 -0.24 20.43 9.80
N VAL A 96 0.23 19.56 8.90
CA VAL A 96 1.64 19.18 8.79
C VAL A 96 2.36 19.84 7.60
N ALA A 97 1.64 20.51 6.71
CA ALA A 97 2.16 21.29 5.57
C ALA A 97 3.13 20.53 4.65
N ASP A 98 3.06 19.19 4.61
CA ASP A 98 4.06 18.38 3.91
C ASP A 98 3.53 16.98 3.56
N LEU A 99 2.38 16.89 2.87
CA LEU A 99 1.94 15.68 2.15
C LEU A 99 0.98 16.02 1.00
N THR A 100 1.33 17.00 0.15
CA THR A 100 0.68 17.18 -1.15
C THR A 100 1.75 17.47 -2.19
N ASP A 101 1.92 16.51 -3.08
CA ASP A 101 2.93 16.38 -4.12
C ASP A 101 4.38 16.31 -3.65
N PRO A 102 5.15 15.33 -4.18
CA PRO A 102 6.55 15.19 -3.86
C PRO A 102 7.37 16.33 -4.48
N VAL A 103 6.78 17.41 -5.00
CA VAL A 103 7.43 18.55 -5.68
C VAL A 103 6.91 19.91 -5.18
N ASP A 104 7.84 20.85 -4.97
CA ASP A 104 7.58 22.22 -4.53
C ASP A 104 6.85 23.00 -5.62
N LYS A 105 6.51 24.25 -5.30
CA LYS A 105 5.83 25.18 -6.20
C LYS A 105 6.60 25.48 -7.50
N THR A 106 7.81 24.94 -7.66
CA THR A 106 8.67 25.06 -8.85
C THR A 106 8.85 23.72 -9.58
N GLY A 107 8.21 22.63 -9.13
CA GLY A 107 8.32 21.29 -9.70
C GLY A 107 9.53 20.49 -9.17
N LYS A 108 10.17 20.92 -8.09
CA LYS A 108 11.37 20.29 -7.52
C LYS A 108 11.04 19.48 -6.28
N PRO A 109 11.57 18.25 -6.07
CA PRO A 109 11.07 17.43 -4.98
C PRO A 109 11.13 18.03 -3.56
N ILE A 110 10.03 17.98 -2.77
CA ILE A 110 9.93 18.53 -1.38
C ILE A 110 10.40 17.52 -0.33
N VAL A 111 10.24 16.22 -0.60
CA VAL A 111 10.89 15.20 0.23
C VAL A 111 12.37 15.48 0.11
N ALA A 112 13.01 15.87 1.22
CA ALA A 112 14.46 15.86 1.29
C ALA A 112 14.89 14.50 0.74
N ASP A 113 15.78 14.50 -0.24
CA ASP A 113 16.43 13.30 -0.74
C ASP A 113 16.84 12.48 0.50
N LEU A 114 16.01 11.51 0.89
CA LEU A 114 16.25 10.67 2.06
C LEU A 114 17.30 9.70 1.57
N GLN A 115 18.49 10.26 1.52
CA GLN A 115 19.71 9.80 0.92
C GLN A 115 19.56 9.17 -0.46
N LYS A 116 19.94 9.92 -1.49
CA LYS A 116 20.30 9.36 -2.79
C LYS A 116 21.47 8.40 -2.59
N GLY A 117 21.22 7.11 -2.75
CA GLY A 117 22.28 6.12 -2.99
C GLY A 117 22.57 5.18 -1.82
N ASN A 118 23.73 4.54 -1.88
CA ASN A 118 24.06 3.31 -1.15
C ASN A 118 24.01 3.37 0.39
N ASP A 119 23.93 4.56 0.98
CA ASP A 119 24.03 4.77 2.43
C ASP A 119 22.84 4.26 3.25
N MET A 120 21.64 4.19 2.67
CA MET A 120 20.48 3.52 3.29
C MET A 120 20.79 2.05 3.62
N TYR A 121 21.66 1.43 2.81
CA TYR A 121 22.00 0.01 2.90
C TYR A 121 23.38 -0.25 3.52
N ASP A 122 24.07 0.77 4.07
CA ASP A 122 25.38 0.61 4.72
C ASP A 122 25.34 -0.46 5.82
N ASN A 123 24.25 -0.48 6.62
CA ASN A 123 24.05 -1.48 7.68
C ASN A 123 23.75 -2.89 7.16
N CYS A 124 23.67 -3.07 5.83
CA CYS A 124 23.49 -4.36 5.16
C CYS A 124 24.80 -4.87 4.53
N GLU A 125 25.87 -4.06 4.52
CA GLU A 125 27.14 -4.47 3.91
C GLU A 125 27.74 -5.69 4.62
N GLY A 126 28.12 -6.70 3.82
CA GLY A 126 28.72 -7.94 4.31
C GLY A 126 27.76 -8.85 5.10
N LEU A 127 26.46 -8.54 5.16
CA LEU A 127 25.45 -9.40 5.79
C LEU A 127 24.87 -10.39 4.78
N ASP A 128 24.57 -11.60 5.24
CA ASP A 128 23.86 -12.63 4.47
C ASP A 128 22.68 -13.21 5.27
N ASP A 129 21.82 -13.94 4.57
CA ASP A 129 20.74 -14.75 5.14
C ASP A 129 19.98 -14.03 6.27
N GLU A 130 19.83 -14.65 7.44
CA GLU A 130 19.08 -14.14 8.58
C GLU A 130 19.63 -12.81 9.14
N SER A 131 20.91 -12.51 8.93
CA SER A 131 21.48 -11.22 9.33
C SER A 131 21.01 -10.11 8.39
N LEU A 132 21.03 -10.37 7.08
CA LEU A 132 20.56 -9.46 6.05
C LEU A 132 19.04 -9.28 6.11
N LYS A 133 18.26 -10.36 6.22
CA LYS A 133 16.80 -10.30 6.38
C LYS A 133 16.38 -9.40 7.53
N ARG A 134 17.03 -9.52 8.70
CA ARG A 134 16.75 -8.67 9.87
C ARG A 134 17.11 -7.20 9.64
N ALA A 135 18.20 -6.92 8.93
CA ALA A 135 18.58 -5.56 8.57
C ALA A 135 17.55 -4.94 7.61
N LEU A 136 17.20 -5.66 6.55
CA LEU A 136 16.20 -5.25 5.57
C LEU A 136 14.82 -5.05 6.19
N LEU A 137 14.37 -5.95 7.08
CA LEU A 137 13.10 -5.81 7.79
C LEU A 137 13.01 -4.49 8.56
N LYS A 138 14.10 -4.06 9.23
CA LYS A 138 14.11 -2.77 9.95
C LYS A 138 13.90 -1.59 8.99
N LEU A 139 14.48 -1.65 7.80
CA LEU A 139 14.36 -0.62 6.76
C LEU A 139 12.93 -0.58 6.19
N VAL A 140 12.32 -1.72 5.88
CA VAL A 140 11.01 -1.76 5.20
C VAL A 140 9.81 -1.64 6.14
N ASN A 141 10.00 -1.84 7.46
CA ASN A 141 8.90 -1.85 8.43
C ASN A 141 8.32 -0.46 8.76
N ASN A 142 8.97 0.62 8.32
CA ASN A 142 8.51 2.00 8.51
C ASN A 142 7.38 2.44 7.54
N HIS A 143 6.78 1.49 6.81
CA HIS A 143 5.59 1.67 5.94
C HIS A 143 4.49 2.47 6.66
N ILE A 144 4.07 3.58 6.05
CA ILE A 144 2.83 4.34 6.34
C ILE A 144 1.72 3.89 5.39
N SER A 145 0.70 3.21 5.94
CA SER A 145 -0.46 2.77 5.15
C SER A 145 -1.15 3.95 4.47
N VAL A 146 -1.35 3.83 3.15
CA VAL A 146 -2.12 4.79 2.36
C VAL A 146 -3.64 4.53 2.41
N GLY A 147 -4.06 3.37 2.92
CA GLY A 147 -5.45 2.89 2.88
C GLY A 147 -5.81 2.21 1.55
N TYR A 148 -6.81 1.33 1.56
CA TYR A 148 -7.10 0.46 0.42
C TYR A 148 -7.54 1.23 -0.83
N GLN A 149 -8.58 2.07 -0.72
CA GLN A 149 -9.11 2.83 -1.85
C GLN A 149 -8.05 3.75 -2.46
N ARG A 150 -7.33 4.50 -1.60
CA ARG A 150 -6.24 5.37 -2.04
C ARG A 150 -5.11 4.62 -2.73
N ALA A 151 -4.81 3.39 -2.31
CA ALA A 151 -3.83 2.55 -3.00
C ALA A 151 -4.26 2.26 -4.45
N GLN A 152 -5.54 1.98 -4.68
CA GLN A 152 -6.09 1.79 -6.03
C GLN A 152 -5.99 3.08 -6.85
N ASP A 153 -6.40 4.21 -6.28
CA ASP A 153 -6.31 5.53 -6.93
C ASP A 153 -4.88 5.87 -7.32
N LEU A 154 -3.91 5.55 -6.45
CA LEU A 154 -2.49 5.77 -6.72
C LEU A 154 -1.98 4.89 -7.87
N VAL A 155 -2.34 3.61 -7.89
CA VAL A 155 -1.93 2.69 -8.96
C VAL A 155 -2.45 3.17 -10.31
N PHE A 156 -3.74 3.48 -10.41
CA PHE A 156 -4.38 3.83 -11.69
C PHE A 156 -4.30 5.30 -12.09
N GLY A 157 -4.13 6.21 -11.13
CA GLY A 157 -4.06 7.65 -11.38
C GLY A 157 -2.64 8.18 -11.47
N ASP A 158 -1.67 7.49 -10.86
CA ASP A 158 -0.32 8.00 -10.72
C ASP A 158 0.73 6.93 -11.05
N LEU A 159 1.00 5.98 -10.16
CA LEU A 159 2.14 5.05 -10.20
C LEU A 159 2.32 4.33 -11.54
N ASP A 160 1.24 3.76 -12.07
CA ASP A 160 1.26 2.93 -13.26
C ASP A 160 0.48 3.58 -14.43
N ASN A 161 0.11 4.85 -14.29
CA ASN A 161 -0.51 5.65 -15.35
C ASN A 161 0.54 6.52 -16.06
N ARG A 162 0.66 6.32 -17.38
CA ARG A 162 1.57 7.07 -18.25
C ARG A 162 0.77 7.75 -19.34
N ASP A 163 0.73 9.07 -19.28
CA ASP A 163 0.02 9.90 -20.27
C ASP A 163 -1.45 9.47 -20.47
N GLY A 164 -2.13 9.08 -19.39
CA GLY A 164 -3.51 8.62 -19.39
C GLY A 164 -3.69 7.15 -19.77
N TRP A 165 -2.61 6.37 -19.85
CA TRP A 165 -2.64 4.94 -20.17
C TRP A 165 -2.07 4.09 -19.06
N VAL A 166 -2.82 3.07 -18.67
CA VAL A 166 -2.39 2.04 -17.73
C VAL A 166 -2.25 0.72 -18.49
N GLU A 167 -1.17 -0.03 -18.24
CA GLU A 167 -0.89 -1.31 -18.90
C GLU A 167 -1.09 -2.47 -17.92
N CYS A 168 -1.90 -3.46 -18.32
CA CYS A 168 -2.10 -4.69 -17.58
C CYS A 168 -0.79 -5.47 -17.44
N VAL A 169 -0.41 -5.83 -16.22
CA VAL A 169 0.83 -6.58 -15.95
C VAL A 169 0.84 -7.99 -16.55
N TYR A 170 -0.32 -8.62 -16.73
CA TYR A 170 -0.42 -9.98 -17.25
C TYR A 170 -0.58 -10.04 -18.77
N THR A 171 -1.44 -9.20 -19.34
CA THR A 171 -1.81 -9.33 -20.76
C THR A 171 -1.13 -8.28 -21.64
N GLY A 172 -0.48 -7.27 -21.06
CA GLY A 172 0.03 -6.10 -21.80
C GLY A 172 -1.09 -5.21 -22.38
N ARG A 173 -2.36 -5.52 -22.10
CA ARG A 173 -3.50 -4.72 -22.56
C ARG A 173 -3.42 -3.33 -21.94
N LYS A 174 -3.45 -2.30 -22.79
CA LYS A 174 -3.49 -0.90 -22.37
C LYS A 174 -4.92 -0.41 -22.25
N LEU A 175 -5.20 0.34 -21.19
CA LEU A 175 -6.48 0.98 -20.92
C LEU A 175 -6.27 2.49 -20.74
N LYS A 176 -7.02 3.28 -21.51
CA LYS A 176 -7.03 4.73 -21.32
C LYS A 176 -7.90 5.07 -20.13
N THR A 177 -7.33 5.74 -19.12
CA THR A 177 -8.06 6.16 -17.93
C THR A 177 -7.39 7.37 -17.26
N ALA A 178 -8.19 8.19 -16.58
CA ALA A 178 -7.72 9.30 -15.75
C ALA A 178 -7.66 8.94 -14.25
N GLY A 179 -8.05 7.72 -13.88
CA GLY A 179 -8.13 7.23 -12.50
C GLY A 179 -8.56 5.77 -12.43
N GLU A 180 -9.10 5.32 -11.30
CA GLU A 180 -9.58 3.94 -11.16
C GLU A 180 -10.67 3.61 -12.20
N PRO A 181 -10.45 2.60 -13.06
CA PRO A 181 -11.45 2.16 -14.02
C PRO A 181 -12.50 1.25 -13.35
N SER A 182 -13.56 0.87 -14.09
CA SER A 182 -14.45 -0.19 -13.62
C SER A 182 -13.67 -1.46 -13.28
N ALA A 183 -13.89 -1.99 -12.07
CA ALA A 183 -13.23 -3.21 -11.59
C ALA A 183 -13.54 -4.45 -12.46
N THR A 184 -14.62 -4.42 -13.25
CA THR A 184 -14.93 -5.47 -14.24
C THR A 184 -14.09 -5.35 -15.52
N ASN A 185 -13.39 -4.25 -15.75
CA ASN A 185 -12.47 -4.05 -16.87
C ASN A 185 -11.02 -4.28 -16.41
N MET A 186 -10.57 -3.51 -15.42
CA MET A 186 -9.22 -3.61 -14.87
C MET A 186 -9.30 -3.38 -13.36
N ASN A 187 -8.55 -4.15 -12.58
CA ASN A 187 -8.56 -4.10 -11.13
C ASN A 187 -7.14 -4.23 -10.58
N ILE A 188 -7.01 -4.18 -9.26
CA ILE A 188 -5.72 -4.36 -8.59
C ILE A 188 -5.40 -5.84 -8.47
N GLU A 189 -4.23 -6.20 -9.00
CA GLU A 189 -3.55 -7.45 -8.73
C GLU A 189 -2.77 -7.34 -7.42
N HIS A 190 -2.99 -8.30 -6.53
CA HIS A 190 -2.18 -8.53 -5.34
C HIS A 190 -1.16 -9.63 -5.64
N THR A 191 0.06 -9.23 -6.01
CA THR A 191 1.11 -10.18 -6.42
C THR A 191 1.31 -11.27 -5.37
N TRP A 192 1.30 -10.88 -4.09
CA TRP A 192 1.04 -11.81 -3.00
C TRP A 192 -0.47 -11.91 -2.72
N PRO A 193 -1.13 -13.06 -2.90
CA PRO A 193 -2.59 -13.14 -2.80
C PRO A 193 -3.14 -12.76 -1.41
N GLN A 194 -4.25 -12.02 -1.36
CA GLN A 194 -4.97 -11.71 -0.12
C GLN A 194 -5.39 -12.99 0.64
N SER A 195 -5.80 -14.03 -0.09
CA SER A 195 -6.16 -15.33 0.49
C SER A 195 -4.98 -16.05 1.15
N LYS A 196 -3.74 -15.68 0.80
CA LYS A 196 -2.49 -16.20 1.38
C LYS A 196 -1.84 -15.24 2.38
N GLY A 197 -2.60 -14.29 2.93
CA GLY A 197 -2.17 -13.50 4.09
C GLY A 197 -1.86 -12.03 3.83
N ALA A 198 -2.08 -11.49 2.62
CA ALA A 198 -2.04 -10.04 2.39
C ALA A 198 -3.26 -9.33 3.00
N LYS A 199 -3.27 -9.21 4.34
CA LYS A 199 -4.34 -8.62 5.16
C LYS A 199 -3.85 -7.36 5.88
N GLY A 200 -4.78 -6.49 6.27
CA GLY A 200 -4.45 -5.24 6.97
C GLY A 200 -3.59 -4.33 6.09
N ILE A 201 -2.48 -3.83 6.64
CA ILE A 201 -1.54 -2.96 5.91
C ILE A 201 -0.96 -3.65 4.66
N ALA A 202 -0.81 -4.97 4.68
CA ALA A 202 -0.34 -5.71 3.52
C ALA A 202 -1.31 -5.63 2.33
N LYS A 203 -2.60 -5.39 2.54
CA LYS A 203 -3.58 -5.26 1.46
C LYS A 203 -3.40 -3.99 0.62
N CYS A 204 -2.77 -2.97 1.19
CA CYS A 204 -2.59 -1.64 0.58
C CYS A 204 -1.12 -1.26 0.34
N ASP A 205 -0.17 -2.20 0.47
CA ASP A 205 1.25 -1.93 0.22
C ASP A 205 1.58 -1.82 -1.27
N LEU A 206 1.95 -0.64 -1.74
CA LEU A 206 2.08 -0.34 -3.16
C LEU A 206 3.22 -1.11 -3.86
N HIS A 207 4.15 -1.73 -3.12
CA HIS A 207 5.26 -2.51 -3.69
C HIS A 207 4.84 -3.84 -4.32
N HIS A 208 3.62 -4.31 -4.06
CA HIS A 208 3.10 -5.59 -4.62
C HIS A 208 1.72 -5.47 -5.29
N LEU A 209 1.21 -4.24 -5.43
CA LEU A 209 -0.06 -3.94 -6.09
C LEU A 209 0.18 -3.47 -7.51
N PHE A 210 -0.52 -4.03 -8.49
CA PHE A 210 -0.35 -3.69 -9.90
C PHE A 210 -1.68 -3.66 -10.65
N PRO A 211 -1.77 -2.91 -11.77
CA PRO A 211 -2.96 -2.92 -12.60
C PRO A 211 -3.04 -4.21 -13.42
N ALA A 212 -4.17 -4.91 -13.35
CA ALA A 212 -4.41 -6.13 -14.11
C ALA A 212 -5.79 -6.13 -14.75
N ASP A 213 -5.85 -6.70 -15.96
CA ASP A 213 -7.11 -7.06 -16.60
C ASP A 213 -7.92 -7.95 -15.65
N SER A 214 -9.18 -7.60 -15.43
CA SER A 214 -10.01 -8.22 -14.40
C SER A 214 -10.17 -9.73 -14.61
N LYS A 215 -10.25 -10.17 -15.88
CA LYS A 215 -10.41 -11.57 -16.25
C LYS A 215 -9.10 -12.32 -16.09
N ALA A 216 -7.99 -11.75 -16.56
CA ALA A 216 -6.66 -12.35 -16.38
C ALA A 216 -6.30 -12.47 -14.88
N ASN A 217 -6.61 -11.44 -14.09
CA ASN A 217 -6.44 -11.46 -12.63
C ASN A 217 -7.30 -12.57 -11.99
N GLY A 218 -8.58 -12.67 -12.37
CA GLY A 218 -9.45 -13.76 -11.90
C GLY A 218 -8.94 -15.16 -12.28
N ILE A 219 -8.33 -15.31 -13.46
CA ILE A 219 -7.72 -16.56 -13.93
C ILE A 219 -6.44 -16.88 -13.15
N ARG A 220 -5.63 -15.86 -12.81
CA ARG A 220 -4.46 -16.03 -11.95
C ARG A 220 -4.84 -16.50 -10.55
N GLY A 221 -5.92 -15.95 -9.99
CA GLY A 221 -6.46 -16.35 -8.70
C GLY A 221 -5.42 -16.24 -7.58
N ASN A 222 -5.04 -17.37 -6.98
CA ASN A 222 -3.97 -17.45 -5.98
C ASN A 222 -2.90 -18.49 -6.34
N ASN A 223 -2.83 -18.87 -7.62
CA ASN A 223 -1.88 -19.86 -8.09
C ASN A 223 -0.45 -19.38 -7.81
N PRO A 224 0.43 -20.27 -7.32
CA PRO A 224 1.86 -19.95 -7.22
C PRO A 224 2.42 -19.61 -8.60
N PHE A 225 3.44 -18.76 -8.62
CA PHE A 225 4.16 -18.45 -9.84
C PHE A 225 5.06 -19.61 -10.27
N GLY A 226 5.07 -19.92 -11.56
CA GLY A 226 5.77 -21.07 -12.12
C GLY A 226 5.85 -21.02 -13.64
N PHE A 227 6.70 -21.84 -14.24
CA PHE A 227 6.72 -22.02 -15.70
C PHE A 227 5.62 -22.99 -16.14
N VAL A 228 4.88 -22.63 -17.18
CA VAL A 228 3.76 -23.42 -17.71
C VAL A 228 4.20 -24.11 -18.99
N LEU A 229 4.27 -25.45 -18.95
CA LEU A 229 4.64 -26.26 -20.12
C LEU A 229 3.46 -26.48 -21.09
N ARG A 230 2.25 -26.67 -20.55
CA ARG A 230 1.04 -26.98 -21.32
C ARG A 230 -0.11 -26.07 -20.85
N PRO A 231 -0.25 -24.87 -21.42
CA PRO A 231 -1.21 -23.89 -20.93
C PRO A 231 -2.66 -24.33 -21.19
N SER A 232 -3.50 -24.14 -20.19
CA SER A 232 -4.96 -24.17 -20.32
C SER A 232 -5.54 -22.80 -20.68
N TRP A 233 -4.77 -21.74 -20.43
CA TRP A 233 -5.03 -20.37 -20.84
C TRP A 233 -3.70 -19.66 -21.13
N GLU A 234 -3.69 -18.81 -22.14
CA GLU A 234 -2.55 -17.97 -22.52
C GLU A 234 -3.04 -16.66 -23.15
N GLU A 235 -2.53 -15.53 -22.68
CA GLU A 235 -2.83 -14.21 -23.24
C GLU A 235 -1.70 -13.23 -22.93
N GLY A 236 -1.27 -12.44 -23.93
CA GLY A 236 -0.23 -11.41 -23.76
C GLY A 236 1.13 -11.94 -23.28
N GLY A 237 1.37 -13.24 -23.40
CA GLY A 237 2.57 -13.94 -22.93
C GLY A 237 2.46 -14.53 -21.52
N SER A 238 1.42 -14.19 -20.75
CA SER A 238 1.13 -14.88 -19.48
C SER A 238 0.35 -16.16 -19.74
N LYS A 239 0.53 -17.16 -18.87
CA LYS A 239 -0.01 -18.52 -19.03
C LYS A 239 -0.45 -19.10 -17.70
N THR A 240 -1.39 -20.04 -17.75
CA THR A 240 -1.70 -20.93 -16.61
C THR A 240 -2.16 -22.30 -17.08
N ASP A 241 -1.72 -23.34 -16.38
CA ASP A 241 -2.28 -24.70 -16.45
C ASP A 241 -3.28 -24.98 -15.32
N ARG A 242 -3.61 -23.95 -14.53
CA ARG A 242 -4.41 -23.95 -13.28
C ARG A 242 -3.65 -24.38 -12.03
N ASP A 243 -2.45 -24.94 -12.15
CA ASP A 243 -1.60 -25.28 -11.01
C ASP A 243 -0.61 -24.15 -10.72
N VAL A 244 -0.01 -23.58 -11.77
CA VAL A 244 0.90 -22.43 -11.67
C VAL A 244 0.52 -21.32 -12.64
N PHE A 245 0.96 -20.10 -12.35
CA PHE A 245 0.81 -18.95 -13.24
C PHE A 245 2.19 -18.48 -13.73
N GLU A 246 2.39 -18.43 -15.04
CA GLU A 246 3.58 -17.84 -15.66
C GLU A 246 3.23 -16.42 -16.10
N VAL A 247 3.95 -15.42 -15.60
CA VAL A 247 3.78 -14.04 -16.08
C VAL A 247 4.54 -13.84 -17.39
N ARG A 248 4.06 -12.91 -18.21
CA ARG A 248 4.77 -12.46 -19.41
C ARG A 248 6.20 -12.00 -19.08
N LYS A 249 7.10 -12.12 -20.06
CA LYS A 249 8.54 -11.93 -19.86
C LYS A 249 8.90 -10.57 -19.23
N GLU A 250 8.21 -9.52 -19.67
CA GLU A 250 8.42 -8.12 -19.26
C GLU A 250 7.96 -7.81 -17.82
N GLN A 251 7.34 -8.78 -17.14
CA GLN A 251 6.84 -8.62 -15.77
C GLN A 251 7.54 -9.54 -14.77
N ARG A 252 8.35 -10.49 -15.25
CA ARG A 252 8.96 -11.57 -14.46
C ARG A 252 9.77 -11.04 -13.28
N GLY A 253 10.62 -10.06 -13.52
CA GLY A 253 11.51 -9.47 -12.53
C GLY A 253 10.75 -8.64 -11.51
N ASN A 254 9.80 -7.83 -11.96
CA ASN A 254 8.95 -7.01 -11.10
C ASN A 254 8.12 -7.89 -10.15
N THR A 255 7.54 -8.98 -10.67
CA THR A 255 6.83 -9.97 -9.86
C THR A 255 7.77 -10.63 -8.84
N ALA A 256 8.97 -11.05 -9.26
CA ALA A 256 9.95 -11.65 -8.36
C ALA A 256 10.34 -10.71 -7.21
N ARG A 257 10.72 -9.47 -7.52
CA ARG A 257 11.14 -8.49 -6.51
C ARG A 257 9.98 -8.04 -5.62
N GLY A 258 8.75 -8.00 -6.13
CA GLY A 258 7.54 -7.79 -5.33
C GLY A 258 7.30 -8.92 -4.32
N MET A 259 7.49 -10.18 -4.74
CA MET A 259 7.35 -11.36 -3.87
C MET A 259 8.45 -11.42 -2.80
N PHE A 260 9.73 -11.21 -3.16
CA PHE A 260 10.84 -11.18 -2.20
C PHE A 260 10.68 -10.05 -1.17
N TYR A 261 10.27 -8.86 -1.61
CA TYR A 261 9.93 -7.77 -0.70
C TYR A 261 8.84 -8.18 0.29
N PHE A 262 7.76 -8.78 -0.20
CA PHE A 262 6.63 -9.18 0.62
C PHE A 262 7.03 -10.22 1.67
N ALA A 263 7.84 -11.22 1.26
CA ALA A 263 8.39 -12.23 2.15
C ALA A 263 9.16 -11.61 3.31
N ILE A 264 10.08 -10.67 3.04
CA ILE A 264 10.83 -9.95 4.08
C ILE A 264 9.92 -9.08 4.94
N ARG A 265 9.11 -8.22 4.31
CA ARG A 265 8.30 -7.21 5.01
C ARG A 265 7.30 -7.85 5.98
N TYR A 266 6.69 -8.96 5.57
CA TYR A 266 5.61 -9.60 6.31
C TYR A 266 6.02 -10.92 6.95
N ASN A 267 7.30 -11.30 6.86
CA ASN A 267 7.86 -12.55 7.39
C ASN A 267 7.07 -13.77 6.90
N MET A 268 6.96 -13.88 5.58
CA MET A 268 6.20 -14.91 4.89
C MET A 268 7.12 -15.78 4.06
N HIS A 269 6.94 -17.10 4.12
CA HIS A 269 7.75 -18.06 3.38
C HIS A 269 7.26 -18.23 1.94
N ILE A 270 8.21 -18.28 1.00
CA ILE A 270 7.98 -18.64 -0.41
C ILE A 270 8.35 -20.10 -0.60
N GLY A 271 7.44 -20.93 -1.12
CA GLY A 271 7.75 -22.34 -1.34
C GLY A 271 8.86 -22.56 -2.37
N ASP A 272 9.73 -23.55 -2.13
CA ASP A 272 10.97 -23.81 -2.89
C ASP A 272 10.83 -23.75 -4.42
N ALA A 273 9.76 -24.34 -4.97
CA ALA A 273 9.53 -24.39 -6.41
C ALA A 273 9.16 -23.01 -6.99
N GLU A 274 8.36 -22.22 -6.25
CA GLU A 274 8.02 -20.85 -6.61
C GLU A 274 9.25 -19.95 -6.45
N GLU A 275 10.00 -20.09 -5.36
CA GLU A 275 11.23 -19.32 -5.13
C GLU A 275 12.27 -19.57 -6.24
N ALA A 276 12.51 -20.83 -6.62
CA ALA A 276 13.41 -21.17 -7.72
C ALA A 276 12.98 -20.51 -9.04
N THR A 277 11.67 -20.43 -9.29
CA THR A 277 11.12 -19.73 -10.44
C THR A 277 11.37 -18.23 -10.34
N LEU A 278 11.06 -17.60 -9.21
CA LEU A 278 11.22 -16.16 -8.99
C LEU A 278 12.69 -15.73 -9.09
N ARG A 279 13.63 -16.54 -8.60
CA ARG A 279 15.08 -16.30 -8.75
C ARG A 279 15.52 -16.32 -10.21
N LYS A 280 14.98 -17.25 -11.01
CA LYS A 280 15.23 -17.30 -12.45
C LYS A 280 14.65 -16.08 -13.15
N TRP A 281 13.41 -15.73 -12.84
CA TRP A 281 12.72 -14.55 -13.38
C TRP A 281 13.42 -13.24 -13.03
N HIS A 282 13.93 -13.11 -11.80
CA HIS A 282 14.75 -11.99 -11.37
C HIS A 282 15.99 -11.77 -12.25
N LYS A 283 16.62 -12.86 -12.70
CA LYS A 283 17.81 -12.82 -13.58
C LYS A 283 17.45 -12.59 -15.05
N GLU A 284 16.33 -13.14 -15.50
CA GLU A 284 15.84 -13.00 -16.89
C GLU A 284 15.29 -11.60 -17.18
N ASP A 285 14.75 -10.91 -16.18
CA ASP A 285 14.17 -9.57 -16.27
C ASP A 285 14.81 -8.64 -15.20
N PRO A 286 16.01 -8.10 -15.48
CA PRO A 286 16.72 -7.21 -14.57
C PRO A 286 15.94 -5.92 -14.28
N VAL A 287 16.24 -5.28 -13.15
CA VAL A 287 15.62 -3.99 -12.78
C VAL A 287 15.83 -2.96 -13.89
N ASP A 288 14.72 -2.40 -14.37
CA ASP A 288 14.73 -1.34 -15.37
C ASP A 288 14.50 0.06 -14.76
N GLN A 289 14.53 1.09 -15.60
CA GLN A 289 14.31 2.47 -15.16
C GLN A 289 12.86 2.73 -14.73
N ASN A 290 11.90 1.95 -15.21
CA ASN A 290 10.51 2.13 -14.88
C ASN A 290 10.24 1.65 -13.46
N GLU A 291 10.79 0.50 -13.11
CA GLU A 291 10.68 -0.08 -11.78
C GLU A 291 11.40 0.78 -10.74
N LYS A 292 12.59 1.32 -11.04
CA LYS A 292 13.27 2.28 -10.16
C LYS A 292 12.42 3.52 -9.90
N LYS A 293 11.87 4.14 -10.96
CA LYS A 293 10.95 5.28 -10.82
C LYS A 293 9.70 4.92 -10.03
N ARG A 294 9.16 3.72 -10.23
CA ARG A 294 8.02 3.24 -9.45
C ARG A 294 8.40 3.12 -7.97
N ASN A 295 9.56 2.55 -7.64
CA ASN A 295 10.06 2.43 -6.28
C ASN A 295 10.24 3.81 -5.61
N ASP A 296 10.79 4.79 -6.34
CA ASP A 296 10.90 6.18 -5.88
C ASP A 296 9.54 6.79 -5.55
N ARG A 297 8.55 6.63 -6.44
CA ARG A 297 7.21 7.17 -6.24
C ARG A 297 6.50 6.50 -5.08
N VAL A 298 6.62 5.18 -4.97
CA VAL A 298 6.05 4.43 -3.86
C VAL A 298 6.63 4.91 -2.52
N GLN A 299 7.93 5.17 -2.43
CA GLN A 299 8.53 5.74 -1.22
C GLN A 299 7.88 7.07 -0.82
N ASN A 300 7.55 7.94 -1.77
CA ASN A 300 6.90 9.22 -1.49
C ASN A 300 5.50 9.05 -0.87
N PHE A 301 4.82 7.94 -1.13
CA PHE A 301 3.47 7.67 -0.60
C PHE A 301 3.47 6.86 0.69
N GLN A 302 4.28 5.82 0.78
CA GLN A 302 4.26 4.88 1.91
C GLN A 302 5.54 4.89 2.77
N ASN A 303 6.50 5.77 2.47
CA ASN A 303 7.70 6.03 3.28
C ASN A 303 8.65 4.83 3.43
N ASN A 304 8.58 3.87 2.50
CA ASN A 304 9.51 2.74 2.42
C ASN A 304 9.81 2.36 0.96
N ARG A 305 10.93 1.66 0.75
CA ARG A 305 11.41 1.21 -0.56
C ARG A 305 11.42 -0.32 -0.63
N ASN A 306 11.36 -0.86 -1.84
CA ASN A 306 11.67 -2.26 -2.10
C ASN A 306 13.20 -2.41 -2.27
N PRO A 307 13.91 -3.06 -1.31
CA PRO A 307 15.36 -3.20 -1.37
C PRO A 307 15.84 -4.00 -2.56
N PHE A 308 15.04 -4.93 -3.08
CA PHE A 308 15.42 -5.79 -4.20
C PHE A 308 15.34 -5.06 -5.55
N VAL A 309 14.71 -3.88 -5.60
CA VAL A 309 14.76 -2.97 -6.75
C VAL A 309 16.03 -2.10 -6.69
N ASP A 310 16.39 -1.62 -5.51
CA ASP A 310 17.58 -0.77 -5.34
C ASP A 310 18.89 -1.57 -5.37
N ARG A 311 18.87 -2.76 -4.74
CA ARG A 311 19.98 -3.70 -4.57
C ARG A 311 19.55 -5.12 -4.98
N PRO A 312 19.45 -5.40 -6.29
CA PRO A 312 19.08 -6.72 -6.81
C PRO A 312 19.98 -7.85 -6.30
N ASP A 313 21.25 -7.53 -6.03
CA ASP A 313 22.25 -8.46 -5.52
C ASP A 313 21.89 -9.07 -4.14
N PHE A 314 21.04 -8.40 -3.35
CA PHE A 314 20.55 -8.96 -2.09
C PHE A 314 19.74 -10.24 -2.25
N VAL A 315 19.16 -10.50 -3.44
CA VAL A 315 18.49 -11.77 -3.72
C VAL A 315 19.48 -12.93 -3.65
N ASP A 316 20.69 -12.77 -4.18
CA ASP A 316 21.71 -13.83 -4.17
C ASP A 316 22.41 -13.97 -2.79
N MET A 317 22.24 -13.00 -1.89
CA MET A 317 22.79 -13.02 -0.52
C MET A 317 21.85 -13.63 0.53
N ILE A 318 20.62 -13.97 0.14
CA ILE A 318 19.64 -14.67 0.96
C ILE A 318 19.39 -16.01 0.28
N SER A 319 19.57 -17.12 0.99
CA SER A 319 19.43 -18.47 0.45
C SER A 319 18.00 -19.01 0.45
N ASP A 320 17.14 -18.49 1.31
CA ASP A 320 15.77 -18.96 1.56
C ASP A 320 14.88 -17.75 1.91
N PHE A 321 13.72 -17.56 1.28
CA PHE A 321 12.83 -16.41 1.51
C PHE A 321 11.58 -16.74 2.33
#